data_AF-A0A7S3BS76-F1
#
_entry.id   AF-A0A7S3BS76-F1
#
_cell.length_a   1.000
_cell.length_b   1.000
_cell.length_c   1.000
_cell.angle_alpha   90.00
_cell.angle_beta   90.00
_cell.angle_gamma   90.00
#
_symmetry.space_group_name_H-M   'P 1'
#
loop_
_entity.id
_entity.type
_entity.pdbx_description
1 polymer ?
#
loop_
_entity_poly.entity_id
_entity_poly.type
_entity_poly.pdbx_seq_one_letter_code
_entity_poly.pdbx_strand_id
1 'polypeptide(L)'
;PPPPPVPVVPLASHAFDSSPRKVIREQAQVDGAFLDEGGPGTDVLNFVVSLAEAARGTTMRAAECEAAAAGASPAVRVVLGALEGLGRLLDAVPPATHSLRYGNPAYRVWHDRMVAGAEEVARGALCGVFSGAAGRGSGSGGNGGGGGGGGG
;
A
#
# COMPACT_ATOMS: atom_id res chain seq x y z
N PRO A 1 2.71 23.78 -15.21
CA PRO A 1 3.24 24.02 -13.84
C PRO A 1 3.67 22.66 -13.27
N PRO A 2 4.77 22.55 -12.50
CA PRO A 2 5.05 21.31 -11.80
C PRO A 2 3.89 21.01 -10.83
N PRO A 3 3.53 19.73 -10.61
CA PRO A 3 2.54 19.40 -9.60
C PRO A 3 3.03 19.91 -8.24
N PRO A 4 2.13 20.41 -7.38
CA PRO A 4 2.50 20.81 -6.03
C PRO A 4 3.15 19.62 -5.29
N PRO A 5 4.14 19.88 -4.41
CA PRO A 5 4.75 18.81 -3.63
C PRO A 5 3.68 18.08 -2.83
N VAL A 6 3.63 16.75 -2.98
CA VAL A 6 2.68 15.91 -2.25
C VAL A 6 3.02 15.98 -0.76
N PRO A 7 2.07 16.34 0.12
CA PRO A 7 2.30 16.33 1.56
C PRO A 7 2.78 14.94 2.00
N VAL A 8 3.98 14.87 2.59
CA VAL A 8 4.50 13.61 3.14
C VAL A 8 3.83 13.38 4.48
N VAL A 9 2.87 12.45 4.52
CA VAL A 9 2.26 12.01 5.76
C VAL A 9 3.32 11.28 6.60
N PRO A 10 3.61 11.70 7.84
CA PRO A 10 4.55 11.00 8.69
C PRO A 10 3.96 9.65 9.13
N LEU A 11 4.25 8.59 8.36
CA LEU A 11 3.67 7.26 8.55
C LEU A 11 3.94 6.68 9.96
N ALA A 12 5.06 7.07 10.59
CA ALA A 12 5.43 6.61 11.93
C ALA A 12 4.54 7.16 13.05
N SER A 13 3.91 8.32 12.85
CA SER A 13 3.00 8.93 13.83
C SER A 13 1.54 8.90 13.38
N HIS A 14 1.26 8.29 12.24
CA HIS A 14 -0.09 8.22 11.68
C HIS A 14 -0.89 7.11 12.36
N ALA A 15 -2.04 7.46 12.92
CA ALA A 15 -2.98 6.49 13.45
C ALA A 15 -3.80 5.88 12.30
N PHE A 16 -3.49 4.65 11.91
CA PHE A 16 -4.28 3.92 10.92
C PHE A 16 -5.54 3.34 11.59
N ASP A 17 -6.71 3.61 11.02
CA ASP A 17 -7.94 2.92 11.41
C ASP A 17 -7.85 1.44 11.00
N SER A 18 -8.35 0.57 11.87
CA SER A 18 -8.29 -0.89 11.79
C SER A 18 -9.09 -1.51 10.64
N SER A 19 -9.99 -0.78 9.97
CA SER A 19 -10.60 -1.26 8.72
C SER A 19 -11.24 -0.12 7.90
N PRO A 20 -10.96 -0.02 6.58
CA PRO A 20 -11.77 0.77 5.67
C PRO A 20 -13.25 0.36 5.77
N ARG A 21 -14.15 1.34 5.67
CA ARG A 21 -15.60 1.12 5.73
C ARG A 21 -16.31 1.85 4.60
N LYS A 22 -17.51 1.38 4.23
CA LYS A 22 -18.34 2.08 3.25
C LYS A 22 -18.81 3.43 3.80
N VAL A 23 -18.33 4.53 3.21
CA VAL A 23 -18.74 5.89 3.54
C VAL A 23 -19.76 6.42 2.52
N ILE A 24 -19.46 6.29 1.23
CA ILE A 24 -20.30 6.78 0.12
C ILE A 24 -21.54 5.88 -0.07
N ARG A 25 -22.71 6.48 0.05
CA ARG A 25 -24.05 5.89 -0.11
C ARG A 25 -24.92 6.72 -1.05
N GLU A 26 -24.66 8.02 -1.16
CA GLU A 26 -25.38 8.96 -2.02
C GLU A 26 -24.45 10.01 -2.63
N GLN A 27 -24.94 10.72 -3.65
CA GLN A 27 -24.14 11.68 -4.43
C GLN A 27 -23.64 12.86 -3.59
N ALA A 28 -24.40 13.34 -2.62
CA ALA A 28 -24.00 14.46 -1.76
C ALA A 28 -22.67 14.19 -1.01
N GLN A 29 -22.36 12.91 -0.72
CA GLN A 29 -21.12 12.53 -0.05
C GLN A 29 -19.93 12.46 -1.02
N VAL A 30 -20.20 12.25 -2.30
CA VAL A 30 -19.19 12.37 -3.37
C VAL A 30 -18.84 13.84 -3.53
N ASP A 31 -19.86 14.68 -3.73
CA ASP A 31 -19.68 16.10 -4.04
C ASP A 31 -19.08 16.89 -2.87
N GLY A 32 -19.41 16.51 -1.63
CA GLY A 32 -18.80 17.06 -0.42
C GLY A 32 -17.57 16.27 0.01
N ALA A 33 -17.69 15.53 1.11
CA ALA A 33 -16.57 14.92 1.85
C ALA A 33 -15.53 14.11 1.02
N PHE A 34 -15.88 13.57 -0.14
CA PHE A 34 -14.92 12.86 -1.00
C PHE A 34 -14.13 13.79 -1.93
N LEU A 35 -14.79 14.74 -2.61
CA LEU A 35 -14.17 15.62 -3.61
C LEU A 35 -13.85 17.04 -3.12
N ASP A 36 -14.31 17.43 -1.94
CA ASP A 36 -13.93 18.67 -1.28
C ASP A 36 -12.40 18.76 -1.08
N GLU A 37 -11.87 19.97 -0.97
CA GLU A 37 -10.45 20.22 -0.75
C GLU A 37 -9.94 19.48 0.50
N GLY A 38 -8.89 18.66 0.33
CA GLY A 38 -8.35 17.81 1.41
C GLY A 38 -9.14 16.52 1.64
N GLY A 39 -10.17 16.24 0.84
CA GLY A 39 -10.89 14.97 0.84
C GLY A 39 -10.10 13.84 0.16
N PRO A 40 -10.34 12.56 0.51
CA PRO A 40 -9.58 11.43 -0.01
C PRO A 40 -9.71 11.23 -1.53
N GLY A 41 -10.79 11.74 -2.15
CA GLY A 41 -10.93 11.75 -3.60
C GLY A 41 -9.93 12.68 -4.28
N THR A 42 -9.61 13.81 -3.65
CA THR A 42 -8.59 14.73 -4.17
C THR A 42 -7.19 14.12 -4.13
N ASP A 43 -6.85 13.36 -3.07
CA ASP A 43 -5.59 12.63 -2.97
C ASP A 43 -5.44 11.58 -4.08
N VAL A 44 -6.50 10.81 -4.34
CA VAL A 44 -6.53 9.82 -5.44
C VAL A 44 -6.33 10.51 -6.79
N LEU A 45 -7.02 11.63 -7.03
CA LEU A 45 -6.88 12.38 -8.28
C LEU A 45 -5.46 12.94 -8.44
N ASN A 46 -4.87 13.50 -7.38
CA ASN A 46 -3.50 14.00 -7.38
C ASN A 46 -2.49 12.88 -7.66
N PHE A 47 -2.69 11.69 -7.10
CA PHE A 47 -1.88 10.51 -7.39
C PHE A 47 -1.99 10.09 -8.86
N VAL A 48 -3.20 10.02 -9.41
CA VAL A 48 -3.42 9.66 -10.82
C VAL A 48 -2.78 10.67 -11.77
N VAL A 49 -2.93 11.96 -11.50
CA VAL A 49 -2.28 13.03 -12.28
C VAL A 49 -0.76 12.89 -12.23
N SER A 50 -0.20 12.67 -11.04
CA SER A 50 1.24 12.48 -10.87
C SER A 50 1.77 11.27 -11.66
N LEU A 51 1.01 10.16 -11.67
CA LEU A 51 1.35 8.98 -12.46
C LEU A 51 1.26 9.24 -13.96
N ALA A 52 0.23 9.95 -14.42
CA ALA A 52 0.06 10.30 -15.83
C ALA A 52 1.20 11.20 -16.33
N GLU A 53 1.64 12.16 -15.52
CA GLU A 53 2.81 12.99 -15.84
C GLU A 53 4.09 12.15 -15.90
N ALA A 54 4.31 11.26 -14.92
CA ALA A 54 5.48 10.39 -14.89
C ALA A 54 5.53 9.40 -16.07
N ALA A 55 4.38 8.95 -16.56
CA ALA A 55 4.27 8.03 -17.68
C ALA A 55 4.29 8.73 -19.06
N ARG A 56 4.28 10.07 -19.10
CA ARG A 56 4.20 10.82 -20.36
C ARG A 56 5.39 10.51 -21.27
N GLY A 57 5.10 10.05 -22.49
CA GLY A 57 6.13 9.69 -23.48
C GLY A 57 6.82 8.34 -23.23
N THR A 58 6.41 7.59 -22.21
CA THR A 58 6.85 6.20 -22.02
C THR A 58 6.09 5.27 -22.98
N THR A 59 6.73 4.19 -23.44
CA THR A 59 6.08 3.17 -24.28
C THR A 59 5.92 1.86 -23.51
N MET A 60 4.90 1.08 -23.85
CA MET A 60 4.62 -0.23 -23.25
C MET A 60 5.24 -1.39 -24.05
N ARG A 61 6.30 -1.13 -24.80
CA ARG A 61 6.99 -2.19 -25.55
C ARG A 61 7.64 -3.15 -24.56
N ALA A 62 7.47 -4.46 -24.80
CA ALA A 62 7.91 -5.52 -23.88
C ALA A 62 9.37 -5.35 -23.42
N ALA A 63 10.30 -5.10 -24.35
CA ALA A 63 11.71 -4.90 -24.02
C ALA A 63 11.99 -3.68 -23.11
N GLU A 64 11.20 -2.61 -23.23
CA GLU A 64 11.33 -1.42 -22.38
C GLU A 64 10.71 -1.67 -20.99
N CYS A 65 9.61 -2.42 -20.93
CA CYS A 65 9.01 -2.85 -19.67
C CYS A 65 9.92 -3.78 -18.88
N GLU A 66 10.60 -4.72 -19.53
CA GLU A 66 11.58 -5.62 -18.89
C GLU A 66 12.77 -4.84 -18.32
N ALA A 67 13.32 -3.89 -19.09
CA ALA A 67 14.38 -3.01 -18.62
C ALA A 67 13.93 -2.15 -17.42
N ALA A 68 12.70 -1.62 -17.45
CA ALA A 68 12.13 -0.86 -16.35
C ALA A 68 11.90 -1.72 -15.09
N ALA A 69 11.44 -2.96 -15.26
CA ALA A 69 11.26 -3.90 -14.15
C ALA A 69 12.60 -4.28 -13.49
N ALA A 70 13.66 -4.45 -14.30
CA ALA A 70 15.01 -4.71 -13.78
C ALA A 70 15.54 -3.55 -12.93
N GLY A 71 15.30 -2.31 -13.37
CA GLY A 71 15.66 -1.08 -12.66
C GLY A 71 14.70 -0.64 -11.54
N ALA A 72 13.63 -1.40 -11.28
CA ALA A 72 12.57 -1.00 -10.37
C ALA A 72 13.05 -0.86 -8.91
N SER A 73 12.40 0.03 -8.15
CA SER A 73 12.67 0.18 -6.72
C SER A 73 12.27 -1.10 -5.95
N PRO A 74 12.83 -1.34 -4.76
CA PRO A 74 12.44 -2.49 -3.93
C PRO A 74 10.92 -2.59 -3.71
N ALA A 75 10.25 -1.47 -3.44
CA ALA A 75 8.79 -1.44 -3.25
C ALA A 75 8.03 -1.88 -4.51
N VAL A 76 8.43 -1.39 -5.69
CA VAL A 76 7.81 -1.80 -6.97
C VAL A 76 8.03 -3.28 -7.23
N ARG A 77 9.23 -3.83 -6.95
CA ARG A 77 9.49 -5.26 -7.10
C ARG A 77 8.60 -6.12 -6.20
N VAL A 78 8.32 -5.69 -4.97
CA VAL A 78 7.41 -6.45 -4.10
C VAL A 78 5.98 -6.42 -4.64
N VAL A 79 5.51 -5.28 -5.14
CA VAL A 79 4.18 -5.20 -5.80
C VAL A 79 4.12 -6.11 -7.02
N LEU A 80 5.16 -6.14 -7.87
CA LEU A 80 5.25 -7.04 -9.01
C LEU A 80 5.19 -8.51 -8.57
N GLY A 81 5.98 -8.90 -7.56
CA GLY A 81 5.97 -10.26 -7.02
C GLY A 81 4.61 -10.66 -6.42
N ALA A 82 3.89 -9.73 -5.81
CA ALA A 82 2.52 -9.94 -5.34
C ALA A 82 1.55 -10.22 -6.49
N LEU A 83 1.62 -9.43 -7.57
CA LEU A 83 0.80 -9.62 -8.77
C LEU A 83 1.10 -10.94 -9.47
N GLU A 84 2.37 -11.34 -9.56
CA GLU A 84 2.76 -12.66 -10.07
C GLU A 84 2.22 -13.80 -9.18
N GLY A 85 2.22 -13.62 -7.86
CA GLY A 85 1.61 -14.55 -6.91
C GLY A 85 0.11 -14.72 -7.15
N LEU A 86 -0.61 -13.62 -7.38
CA LEU A 86 -2.03 -13.64 -7.75
C LEU A 86 -2.26 -14.33 -9.10
N GLY A 87 -1.36 -14.13 -10.07
CA GLY A 87 -1.38 -14.84 -11.35
C GLY A 87 -1.26 -16.36 -11.18
N ARG A 88 -0.28 -16.83 -10.40
CA ARG A 88 -0.14 -18.27 -10.09
C ARG A 88 -1.35 -18.84 -9.35
N LEU A 89 -1.97 -18.04 -8.48
CA LEU A 89 -3.19 -18.44 -7.78
C LEU A 89 -4.37 -18.62 -8.73
N LEU A 90 -4.45 -17.77 -9.77
CA LEU A 90 -5.44 -17.90 -10.83
C LEU A 90 -5.25 -19.21 -11.62
N ASP A 91 -4.01 -19.52 -12.01
CA ASP A 91 -3.70 -20.77 -12.72
C ASP A 91 -4.06 -22.03 -11.90
N ALA A 92 -3.96 -21.93 -10.57
CA ALA A 92 -4.31 -23.02 -9.65
C ALA A 92 -5.83 -23.20 -9.43
N VAL A 93 -6.67 -22.32 -9.96
CA VAL A 93 -8.14 -22.37 -9.84
C VAL A 93 -8.77 -22.25 -11.24
N PRO A 94 -8.81 -23.36 -12.01
CA PRO A 94 -9.37 -23.32 -13.35
C PRO A 94 -10.89 -23.05 -13.33
N PRO A 95 -11.45 -22.52 -14.42
CA PRO A 95 -12.89 -22.34 -14.56
C PRO A 95 -13.65 -23.65 -14.34
N ALA A 96 -14.66 -23.64 -13.47
CA ALA A 96 -15.51 -24.80 -13.26
C ALA A 96 -16.48 -24.95 -14.45
N THR A 97 -16.82 -26.18 -14.82
CA THR A 97 -17.93 -26.44 -15.75
C THR A 97 -19.24 -26.07 -15.05
N HIS A 98 -20.01 -25.14 -15.64
CA HIS A 98 -21.27 -24.68 -15.06
C HIS A 98 -22.26 -24.24 -16.14
N SER A 99 -23.55 -24.22 -15.81
CA SER A 99 -24.64 -23.78 -16.70
C SER A 99 -25.11 -22.35 -16.43
N LEU A 100 -24.43 -21.61 -15.54
CA LEU A 100 -24.83 -20.23 -15.23
C LEU A 100 -24.51 -19.32 -16.42
N ARG A 101 -25.40 -18.36 -16.65
CA ARG A 101 -25.23 -17.34 -17.69
C ARG A 101 -24.15 -16.31 -17.37
N TYR A 102 -23.87 -16.07 -16.09
CA TYR A 102 -22.94 -15.04 -15.63
C TYR A 102 -22.06 -15.58 -14.51
N GLY A 103 -20.78 -15.19 -14.55
CA GLY A 103 -19.79 -15.48 -13.52
C GLY A 103 -19.45 -16.97 -13.39
N ASN A 104 -18.16 -17.30 -13.46
CA ASN A 104 -17.73 -18.66 -13.15
C ASN A 104 -17.67 -18.85 -11.62
N PRO A 105 -18.28 -19.90 -11.05
CA PRO A 105 -18.25 -20.12 -9.60
C PRO A 105 -16.84 -20.36 -9.04
N ALA A 106 -15.88 -20.78 -9.88
CA ALA A 106 -14.47 -20.88 -9.50
C ALA A 106 -13.87 -19.56 -9.03
N TYR A 107 -14.44 -18.41 -9.42
CA TYR A 107 -14.04 -17.09 -8.90
C TYR A 107 -14.11 -17.04 -7.38
N ARG A 108 -15.14 -17.62 -6.75
CA ARG A 108 -15.28 -17.60 -5.28
C ARG A 108 -14.15 -18.38 -4.62
N VAL A 109 -13.81 -19.54 -5.17
CA VAL A 109 -12.70 -20.37 -4.70
C VAL A 109 -11.36 -19.62 -4.83
N TRP A 110 -11.14 -18.95 -5.96
CA TRP A 110 -9.96 -18.11 -6.18
C TRP A 110 -9.91 -16.94 -5.18
N HIS A 111 -11.03 -16.25 -5.01
CA HIS A 111 -11.15 -15.10 -4.12
C HIS A 111 -10.91 -15.48 -2.65
N ASP A 112 -11.49 -16.59 -2.18
CA ASP A 112 -11.31 -17.06 -0.80
C ASP A 112 -9.83 -17.39 -0.51
N ARG A 113 -9.13 -18.02 -1.46
CA ARG A 113 -7.69 -18.27 -1.34
C ARG A 113 -6.87 -16.97 -1.36
N MET A 114 -7.28 -16.00 -2.17
CA MET A 114 -6.61 -14.69 -2.25
C MET A 114 -6.75 -13.93 -0.92
N VAL A 115 -7.96 -13.88 -0.36
CA VAL A 115 -8.22 -13.23 0.94
C VAL A 115 -7.42 -13.90 2.05
N ALA A 116 -7.32 -15.23 2.07
CA ALA A 116 -6.54 -15.95 3.07
C ALA A 116 -5.03 -15.61 3.04
N GLY A 117 -4.48 -15.20 1.89
CA GLY A 117 -3.09 -14.80 1.74
C GLY A 117 -2.84 -13.28 1.73
N ALA A 118 -3.88 -12.45 1.76
CA ALA A 118 -3.79 -11.01 1.50
C ALA A 118 -2.93 -10.27 2.55
N GLU A 119 -3.06 -10.61 3.83
CA GLU A 119 -2.28 -9.99 4.91
C GLU A 119 -0.78 -10.28 4.78
N GLU A 120 -0.41 -11.51 4.39
CA GLU A 120 0.98 -11.89 4.21
C GLU A 120 1.63 -11.12 3.06
N VAL A 121 0.92 -11.01 1.93
CA VAL A 121 1.34 -10.24 0.77
C VAL A 121 1.49 -8.75 1.11
N ALA A 122 0.50 -8.16 1.79
CA ALA A 122 0.53 -6.77 2.21
C ALA A 122 1.69 -6.50 3.18
N ARG A 123 1.91 -7.38 4.16
CA ARG A 123 3.03 -7.29 5.11
C ARG A 123 4.38 -7.35 4.40
N GLY A 124 4.53 -8.21 3.40
CA GLY A 124 5.73 -8.28 2.56
C GLY A 124 6.00 -6.97 1.83
N ALA A 125 4.97 -6.35 1.24
CA ALA A 125 5.06 -5.07 0.53
C ALA A 125 5.41 -3.88 1.44
N LEU A 126 5.01 -3.95 2.70
CA LEU A 126 5.20 -2.87 3.68
C LEU A 126 6.44 -3.07 4.57
N CYS A 127 7.11 -4.23 4.48
CA CYS A 127 8.30 -4.52 5.26
C CYS A 127 9.44 -3.57 4.87
N GLY A 128 9.89 -2.73 5.82
CA GLY A 128 10.87 -1.65 5.60
C GLY A 128 10.29 -0.24 5.64
N VAL A 129 8.98 -0.06 5.39
CA VAL A 129 8.30 1.26 5.50
C VAL A 129 7.98 1.59 6.97
N PHE A 130 7.63 0.58 7.77
CA PHE A 130 7.27 0.74 9.19
C PHE A 130 8.38 0.38 10.18
N SER A 131 9.53 -0.13 9.71
CA SER A 131 10.64 -0.57 10.57
C SER A 131 11.36 0.57 11.32
N GLY A 132 11.09 1.83 10.96
CA GLY A 132 11.61 3.02 11.66
C GLY A 132 10.85 3.42 12.94
N ALA A 133 9.68 2.84 13.22
CA ALA A 133 8.84 3.22 14.36
C ALA A 133 9.14 2.43 15.66
N ALA A 134 9.91 1.33 15.59
CA ALA A 134 10.15 0.44 16.74
C ALA A 134 11.37 0.83 17.60
N GLY A 135 11.91 2.03 17.45
CA GLY A 135 13.28 2.34 17.91
C GLY A 135 13.45 3.53 18.86
N ARG A 136 12.45 3.96 19.63
CA ARG A 136 12.65 4.96 20.71
C ARG A 136 11.75 4.68 21.91
N GLY A 137 12.09 3.64 22.66
CA GLY A 137 11.41 3.26 23.90
C GLY A 137 12.29 2.38 24.79
N SER A 138 13.60 2.63 24.84
CA SER A 138 14.47 2.08 25.87
C SER A 138 15.40 3.19 26.34
N GLY A 139 14.95 3.88 27.39
CA GLY A 139 15.65 4.98 28.00
C GLY A 139 14.94 5.44 29.25
N SER A 140 15.12 4.72 30.36
CA SER A 140 15.49 5.29 31.66
C SER A 140 15.51 4.19 32.72
N GLY A 141 16.65 4.06 33.42
CA GLY A 141 16.83 3.08 34.49
C GLY A 141 18.29 2.74 34.81
N GLY A 142 19.27 3.53 34.36
CA GLY A 142 20.65 3.40 34.82
C GLY A 142 20.83 4.14 36.14
N ASN A 143 20.69 3.44 37.26
CA ASN A 143 21.08 3.94 38.58
C ASN A 143 22.61 3.85 38.72
N GLY A 144 23.32 4.90 38.29
CA GLY A 144 24.74 5.10 38.56
C GLY A 144 24.93 5.82 39.90
N GLY A 145 24.96 5.06 41.01
CA GLY A 145 25.40 5.57 42.31
C GLY A 145 26.91 5.38 42.45
N GLY A 146 27.66 6.48 42.55
CA GLY A 146 29.10 6.42 42.80
C GLY A 146 29.73 7.76 43.19
N GLY A 147 30.07 7.88 44.47
CA GLY A 147 31.12 8.77 45.04
C GLY A 147 30.76 10.24 45.17
N GLY A 148 30.98 10.97 46.27
CA GLY A 148 31.90 10.75 47.39
C GLY A 148 32.84 11.98 47.53
N GLY A 149 32.87 12.58 48.73
CA GLY A 149 33.79 13.66 49.15
C GLY A 149 33.17 15.05 49.10
N GLY A 150 33.22 15.93 50.11
CA GLY A 150 34.06 16.02 51.31
C GLY A 150 34.54 17.47 51.44
N GLY A 151 34.38 18.09 52.61
CA GLY A 151 35.08 19.34 52.97
C GLY A 151 34.23 20.34 53.74
N GLY A 152 34.68 20.68 54.96
CA GLY A 152 34.22 21.82 55.76
C GLY A 152 33.88 21.48 57.19
#